data_AF-A0AAV0M914-F1
#
_entry.id   AF-A0AAV0M914-F1
#
_cell.length_a   1.000
_cell.length_b   1.000
_cell.length_c   1.000
_cell.angle_alpha   90.00
_cell.angle_beta   90.00
_cell.angle_gamma   90.00
#
_symmetry.space_group_name_H-M   'P 1'
#
loop_
_entity.id
_entity.type
_entity.pdbx_description
1 polymer ?
#
loop_
_entity_poly.entity_id
_entity_poly.type
_entity_poly.pdbx_seq_one_letter_code
_entity_poly.pdbx_strand_id
1 'polypeptide(L)'
;MKVVETLDQPSPTQDYAKVLESPIPPTSLSLELLHKTQVEGVPVALCQFQGRLLAGIGSTLRLYDLGKKRLLKKCENKLFPNTIISIQAYRDCIYVGDIQESFHFCKYRRDENQLY
;
A
#
# COMPACT_ATOMS: atom_id res chain seq x y z
N MET A 1 -27.62 -67.44 -10.81
CA MET A 1 -26.70 -66.65 -11.65
C MET A 1 -26.33 -65.41 -10.85
N LYS A 2 -25.01 -65.20 -10.67
CA LYS A 2 -24.22 -64.19 -9.92
C LYS A 2 -24.89 -62.84 -9.51
N VAL A 3 -24.55 -62.12 -8.42
CA VAL A 3 -23.61 -62.20 -7.26
C VAL A 3 -23.77 -60.89 -6.45
N VAL A 4 -23.75 -60.97 -5.10
CA VAL A 4 -23.08 -60.10 -4.06
C VAL A 4 -23.39 -58.58 -4.05
N GLU A 5 -24.15 -58.05 -3.06
CA GLU A 5 -23.79 -57.54 -1.69
C GLU A 5 -23.15 -56.11 -1.71
N THR A 6 -23.34 -55.16 -0.79
CA THR A 6 -23.98 -55.08 0.54
C THR A 6 -24.08 -53.61 0.99
N LEU A 7 -25.17 -53.29 1.71
CA LEU A 7 -25.32 -52.45 2.91
C LEU A 7 -24.84 -50.98 2.89
N ASP A 8 -25.81 -50.07 2.95
CA ASP A 8 -25.65 -48.69 3.41
C ASP A 8 -26.67 -48.41 4.54
N GLN A 9 -26.18 -48.06 5.72
CA GLN A 9 -26.97 -47.45 6.80
C GLN A 9 -26.09 -46.43 7.55
N PRO A 10 -26.52 -45.16 7.64
CA PRO A 10 -25.79 -44.10 8.32
C PRO A 10 -26.33 -43.83 9.74
N SER A 11 -25.69 -42.87 10.43
CA SER A 11 -26.21 -41.95 11.47
C SER A 11 -25.40 -41.93 12.80
N PRO A 12 -25.61 -40.94 13.70
CA PRO A 12 -24.79 -39.72 13.71
C PRO A 12 -24.25 -39.41 15.12
N THR A 13 -23.00 -38.96 15.22
CA THR A 13 -22.55 -38.25 16.43
C THR A 13 -21.67 -37.11 15.98
N GLN A 14 -22.32 -35.95 15.86
CA GLN A 14 -21.65 -34.66 15.92
C GLN A 14 -20.94 -34.54 17.26
N ASP A 15 -19.66 -34.16 17.25
CA ASP A 15 -19.16 -33.25 18.27
C ASP A 15 -17.90 -32.48 17.82
N TYR A 16 -18.14 -31.19 17.61
CA TYR A 16 -17.25 -30.01 17.66
C TYR A 16 -15.82 -30.06 17.08
N ALA A 17 -15.73 -29.74 15.80
CA ALA A 17 -14.77 -28.71 15.36
C ALA A 17 -15.43 -27.84 14.30
N LYS A 18 -16.30 -26.90 14.72
CA LYS A 18 -16.61 -25.74 13.87
C LYS A 18 -15.34 -24.90 13.82
N VAL A 19 -14.51 -25.14 12.82
CA VAL A 19 -13.52 -24.15 12.40
C VAL A 19 -14.34 -22.96 11.93
N LEU A 20 -14.42 -21.94 12.77
CA LEU A 20 -14.85 -20.61 12.35
C LEU A 20 -13.74 -20.08 11.45
N GLU A 21 -13.79 -20.45 10.17
CA GLU A 21 -13.07 -19.70 9.14
C GLU A 21 -13.68 -18.30 9.15
N SER A 22 -13.03 -17.36 9.84
CA SER A 22 -13.22 -15.95 9.52
C SER A 22 -12.96 -15.81 8.02
N PRO A 23 -13.80 -15.11 7.24
CA PRO A 23 -13.61 -14.95 5.81
C PRO A 23 -12.42 -14.03 5.57
N ILE A 24 -11.21 -14.57 5.76
CA ILE A 24 -9.99 -13.98 5.29
C ILE A 24 -9.82 -14.59 3.90
N PRO A 25 -10.04 -13.82 2.83
CA PRO A 25 -9.84 -14.32 1.47
C PRO A 25 -8.41 -14.87 1.38
N PRO A 26 -8.19 -15.97 0.62
CA PRO A 26 -6.87 -16.52 0.46
C PRO A 26 -5.96 -15.41 -0.05
N THR A 27 -5.05 -14.94 0.81
CA THR A 27 -3.96 -14.05 0.41
C THR A 27 -3.14 -14.83 -0.60
N SER A 28 -3.46 -14.67 -1.87
CA SER A 28 -2.61 -15.09 -2.96
C SER A 28 -1.26 -14.42 -2.72
N LEU A 29 -0.26 -15.18 -2.31
CA LEU A 29 1.13 -14.73 -2.12
C LEU A 29 1.82 -14.38 -3.46
N SER A 30 1.05 -14.20 -4.53
CA SER A 30 1.50 -13.79 -5.84
C SER A 30 1.40 -12.27 -5.99
N LEU A 31 2.51 -11.65 -6.39
CA LEU A 31 2.55 -10.24 -6.77
C LEU A 31 2.36 -10.11 -8.27
N GLU A 32 1.33 -9.35 -8.68
CA GLU A 32 1.11 -9.00 -10.08
C GLU A 32 1.64 -7.59 -10.37
N LEU A 33 2.43 -7.46 -11.44
CA LEU A 33 2.89 -6.15 -11.90
C LEU A 33 1.74 -5.40 -12.58
N LEU A 34 1.20 -4.37 -11.93
CA LEU A 34 0.15 -3.53 -12.52
C LEU A 34 0.70 -2.56 -13.60
N HIS A 35 1.72 -1.78 -13.26
CA HIS A 35 2.33 -0.84 -14.20
C HIS A 35 3.71 -0.36 -13.72
N LYS A 36 4.52 0.14 -14.67
CA LYS A 36 5.80 0.81 -14.38
C LYS A 36 5.65 2.30 -14.69
N THR A 37 6.03 3.15 -13.73
CA THR A 37 6.03 4.61 -13.91
C THR A 37 7.46 5.13 -13.88
N GLN A 38 7.90 5.73 -14.98
CA GLN A 38 9.22 6.35 -15.04
C GLN A 38 9.25 7.60 -14.14
N VAL A 39 10.34 7.78 -13.41
CA VAL A 39 10.60 8.94 -12.55
C VAL A 39 11.97 9.53 -12.87
N GLU A 40 12.16 10.81 -12.52
CA GLU A 40 13.35 11.60 -12.87
C GLU A 40 14.57 11.29 -11.98
N GLY A 41 14.37 10.62 -10.85
CA GLY A 41 15.43 10.27 -9.90
C GLY A 41 15.07 9.01 -9.10
N VAL A 42 15.90 8.69 -8.10
CA VAL A 42 15.70 7.48 -7.28
C VAL A 42 14.65 7.75 -6.19
N PRO A 43 13.52 7.01 -6.15
CA PRO A 43 12.56 7.10 -5.06
C PRO A 43 13.10 6.35 -3.83
N VAL A 44 13.68 7.08 -2.88
CA VAL A 44 14.30 6.47 -1.67
C VAL A 44 13.28 6.28 -0.56
N ALA A 45 12.26 7.13 -0.48
CA ALA A 45 11.24 7.08 0.57
C ALA A 45 9.84 6.95 -0.04
N LEU A 46 9.03 6.02 0.48
CA LEU A 46 7.63 5.82 0.10
C LEU A 46 6.76 5.76 1.36
N CYS A 47 5.61 6.41 1.34
CA CYS A 47 4.69 6.45 2.47
C CYS A 47 3.23 6.45 2.00
N GLN A 48 2.39 5.65 2.64
CA GLN A 48 0.94 5.73 2.42
C GLN A 48 0.41 7.04 3.00
N PHE A 49 -0.39 7.77 2.23
CA PHE A 49 -0.96 9.04 2.66
C PHE A 49 -2.38 9.22 2.15
N GLN A 50 -3.38 9.09 3.05
CA GLN A 50 -4.79 9.32 2.74
C GLN A 50 -5.28 8.57 1.48
N GLY A 51 -4.94 7.28 1.36
CA GLY A 51 -5.30 6.45 0.20
C GLY A 51 -4.46 6.70 -1.06
N ARG A 52 -3.44 7.56 -0.97
CA ARG A 52 -2.50 7.91 -2.04
C ARG A 52 -1.08 7.56 -1.64
N LEU A 53 -0.13 7.71 -2.58
CA LEU A 53 1.29 7.42 -2.35
C LEU A 53 2.08 8.73 -2.27
N LEU A 54 2.72 8.98 -1.14
CA LEU A 54 3.81 9.96 -1.04
C LEU A 54 5.12 9.29 -1.42
N ALA A 55 5.91 9.95 -2.26
CA ALA A 55 7.23 9.50 -2.67
C ALA A 55 8.26 10.64 -2.53
N GLY A 56 9.38 10.35 -1.90
CA GLY A 56 10.56 11.19 -1.86
C GLY A 56 11.52 10.77 -2.97
N ILE A 57 11.72 11.64 -3.95
CA ILE A 57 12.53 11.40 -5.14
C ILE A 57 13.61 12.48 -5.20
N GLY A 58 14.85 12.16 -4.82
CA GLY A 58 15.87 13.18 -4.57
C GLY A 58 15.37 14.20 -3.55
N SER A 59 15.45 15.49 -3.87
CA SER A 59 14.93 16.59 -3.04
C SER A 59 13.45 16.95 -3.28
N THR A 60 12.70 16.10 -3.99
CA THR A 60 11.30 16.36 -4.32
C THR A 60 10.37 15.41 -3.56
N LEU A 61 9.46 15.97 -2.77
CA LEU A 61 8.33 15.24 -2.20
C LEU A 61 7.17 15.29 -3.19
N ARG A 62 6.63 14.14 -3.59
CA ARG A 62 5.60 14.06 -4.63
C ARG A 62 4.44 13.18 -4.19
N LEU A 63 3.21 13.66 -4.42
CA LEU A 63 1.99 12.92 -4.16
C LEU A 63 1.47 12.29 -5.46
N TYR A 64 1.24 10.99 -5.40
CA TYR A 64 0.79 10.18 -6.51
C TYR A 64 -0.56 9.54 -6.20
N ASP A 65 -1.38 9.46 -7.24
CA ASP A 65 -2.61 8.68 -7.25
C ASP A 65 -2.47 7.48 -8.18
N LEU A 66 -3.23 6.41 -7.93
CA LEU A 66 -3.17 5.22 -8.77
C LEU A 66 -3.93 5.46 -10.08
N GLY A 67 -3.24 5.36 -11.21
CA GLY A 67 -3.85 5.41 -12.54
C GLY A 67 -3.85 4.05 -13.21
N LYS A 68 -4.69 3.87 -14.24
CA LYS A 68 -4.79 2.58 -14.96
C LYS A 68 -3.51 2.12 -15.65
N LYS A 69 -2.65 3.06 -16.08
CA LYS A 69 -1.41 2.76 -16.83
C LYS A 69 -0.14 3.25 -16.15
N ARG A 70 -0.26 4.16 -15.19
CA ARG A 70 0.85 4.81 -14.48
C ARG A 70 0.33 5.53 -13.25
N LEU A 71 1.23 5.83 -12.32
CA LEU A 71 0.94 6.74 -11.21
C LEU A 71 0.71 8.16 -11.74
N LEU A 72 -0.35 8.81 -11.26
CA LEU A 72 -0.71 10.17 -11.64
C LEU A 72 -0.11 11.15 -10.64
N LYS A 73 0.84 11.97 -11.08
CA LYS A 73 1.40 13.05 -10.26
C LYS A 73 0.32 14.08 -9.94
N LYS A 74 -0.02 14.26 -8.66
CA LYS A 74 -1.04 15.22 -8.21
C LYS A 74 -0.42 16.54 -7.79
N CYS A 75 0.61 16.50 -6.95
CA CYS A 75 1.35 17.67 -6.50
C CYS A 75 2.78 17.30 -6.15
N GLU A 76 3.65 18.31 -6.06
CA GLU A 76 5.05 18.14 -5.67
C GLU A 76 5.52 19.36 -4.87
N ASN A 77 6.45 19.13 -3.94
CA ASN A 77 7.21 20.16 -3.25
C ASN A 77 8.71 19.89 -3.49
N LYS A 78 9.41 20.89 -4.02
CA LYS A 78 10.82 20.85 -4.43
C LYS A 78 11.72 21.70 -3.53
N LEU A 79 11.19 22.17 -2.39
CA LEU A 79 11.86 23.12 -1.52
C LEU A 79 12.82 22.46 -0.52
N PHE A 80 13.00 21.13 -0.59
CA PHE A 80 13.94 20.43 0.28
C PHE A 80 15.37 20.66 -0.22
N PRO A 81 16.34 20.87 0.68
CA PRO A 81 17.71 21.20 0.31
C PRO A 81 18.44 20.00 -0.30
N ASN A 82 18.29 18.80 0.27
CA ASN A 82 18.98 17.60 -0.17
C ASN A 82 17.99 16.44 -0.39
N THR A 83 18.52 15.22 -0.47
CA THR A 83 17.73 14.02 -0.74
C THR A 83 16.88 13.61 0.46
N ILE A 84 15.59 13.42 0.20
CA ILE A 84 14.63 12.87 1.15
C ILE A 84 14.90 11.37 1.33
N ILE A 85 15.20 10.96 2.57
CA ILE A 85 15.52 9.57 2.92
C ILE A 85 14.42 8.87 3.72
N SER A 86 13.53 9.62 4.37
CA SER A 86 12.40 9.05 5.11
C SER A 86 11.18 9.96 5.07
N ILE A 87 10.00 9.34 5.05
CA ILE A 87 8.72 10.06 5.09
C ILE A 87 7.83 9.34 6.09
N GLN A 88 7.28 10.10 7.04
CA GLN A 88 6.23 9.65 7.95
C GLN A 88 5.07 10.63 7.88
N ALA A 89 3.84 10.13 7.87
CA ALA A 89 2.68 11.00 7.79
C ALA A 89 1.63 10.63 8.84
N TYR A 90 1.04 11.66 9.43
CA TYR A 90 -0.07 11.52 10.36
C TYR A 90 -1.13 12.57 10.04
N ARG A 91 -2.31 12.12 9.62
CA ARG A 91 -3.42 12.97 9.14
C ARG A 91 -2.96 13.85 7.97
N ASP A 92 -2.86 15.16 8.17
CA ASP A 92 -2.42 16.14 7.17
C ASP A 92 -0.96 16.58 7.37
N CYS A 93 -0.32 16.10 8.44
CA CYS A 93 1.06 16.41 8.79
C CYS A 93 2.00 15.37 8.17
N ILE A 94 3.08 15.84 7.56
CA ILE A 94 4.08 15.02 6.88
C ILE A 94 5.45 15.40 7.45
N TYR A 95 6.16 14.44 8.01
CA TYR A 95 7.52 14.57 8.49
C TYR A 95 8.47 13.98 7.45
N VAL A 96 9.43 14.78 7.02
CA VAL A 96 10.35 14.45 5.94
C VAL A 96 11.76 14.46 6.50
N GLY A 97 12.44 13.32 6.55
CA GLY A 97 13.84 13.24 6.92
C GLY A 97 14.74 13.50 5.72
N ASP A 98 15.68 14.43 5.88
CA ASP A 98 16.71 14.76 4.89
C ASP A 98 17.98 13.92 5.16
N ILE A 99 18.84 13.76 4.15
CA ILE A 99 20.08 12.99 4.26
C ILE A 99 21.19 13.69 5.05
N GLN A 100 21.28 15.01 4.94
CA GLN A 100 22.34 15.81 5.57
C GLN A 100 21.80 16.70 6.68
N GLU A 101 20.53 17.09 6.59
CA GLU A 101 19.81 17.80 7.65
C GLU A 101 19.01 16.83 8.53
N SER A 102 18.29 17.35 9.52
CA SER A 102 17.43 16.55 10.40
C SER A 102 16.09 16.22 9.72
N PHE A 103 14.97 16.78 10.21
CA PHE A 103 13.66 16.61 9.61
C PHE A 103 13.02 17.96 9.28
N HIS A 104 12.22 17.95 8.22
CA HIS A 104 11.35 19.03 7.83
C HIS A 104 9.90 18.64 8.10
N PHE A 105 9.10 19.61 8.53
CA PHE A 105 7.68 19.44 8.73
C PHE A 105 6.93 20.08 7.58
N CYS A 106 6.02 19.32 6.97
CA CYS A 106 5.13 19.78 5.93
C CYS A 106 3.66 19.52 6.27
N LYS A 107 2.77 20.35 5.74
CA LYS A 107 1.33 20.18 5.84
C LYS A 107 0.70 20.08 4.45
N TYR A 108 -0.18 19.10 4.28
CA TYR A 108 -0.98 18.98 3.08
C TYR A 108 -2.28 19.78 3.22
N ARG A 109 -2.52 20.73 2.30
CA ARG A 109 -3.84 21.37 2.14
C ARG A 109 -4.59 20.69 1.01
N ARG A 110 -5.72 20.06 1.34
CA ARG A 110 -6.55 19.33 0.37
C ARG A 110 -7.19 20.25 -0.67
N ASP A 111 -7.69 21.41 -0.24
CA ASP A 111 -8.41 22.34 -1.12
C ASP A 111 -7.52 22.91 -2.23
N GLU A 112 -6.25 23.15 -1.90
CA GLU A 112 -5.25 23.68 -2.83
C GLU A 112 -4.42 22.57 -3.50
N ASN A 113 -4.57 21.33 -3.02
CA ASN A 113 -3.75 20.17 -3.38
C ASN A 113 -2.24 20.49 -3.36
N GLN A 114 -1.79 21.13 -2.29
CA GLN A 114 -0.42 21.62 -2.12
C GLN A 114 0.20 21.12 -0.82
N LEU A 115 1.53 21.02 -0.84
CA LEU A 115 2.39 20.63 0.28
C LEU A 115 3.19 21.87 0.68
N TYR A 116 2.95 22.37 1.90
CA TYR A 116 3.66 23.51 2.49
C TYR A 116 4.67 23.02 3.49
#